data_AF-A0A8S2YFP7-F1
#
_entry.id   AF-A0A8S2YFP7-F1
#
_cell.length_a   1.000
_cell.length_b   1.000
_cell.length_c   1.000
_cell.angle_alpha   90.00
_cell.angle_beta   90.00
_cell.angle_gamma   90.00
#
_symmetry.space_group_name_H-M   'P 1'
#
loop_
_entity.id
_entity.type
_entity.pdbx_description
1 polymer ?
#
loop_
_entity_poly.entity_id
_entity_poly.type
_entity_poly.pdbx_seq_one_letter_code
_entity_poly.pdbx_strand_id
1 'polypeptide(L)' 'LTPVHHTATKTEWMEAIEQQRLERSTLNRLIINYLVTEGFKEAAEKFAEEAGISLNNIDL' A
#
# COMPACT_ATOMS: atom_id res chain seq x y z
N LEU A 1 28.76 -21.18 14.32
CA LEU A 1 28.71 -20.51 12.99
C LEU A 1 27.66 -19.42 13.09
N THR A 2 28.05 -18.16 12.99
CA THR A 2 27.08 -17.05 12.92
C THR A 2 26.41 -17.07 11.54
N PRO A 3 25.09 -16.82 11.42
CA PRO A 3 24.45 -16.73 10.11
C PRO A 3 25.04 -15.53 9.38
N VAL A 4 25.51 -15.75 8.15
CA VAL A 4 25.86 -14.65 7.25
C VAL A 4 24.56 -13.94 6.92
N HIS A 5 24.34 -12.75 7.50
CA HIS A 5 23.27 -11.88 7.05
C HIS A 5 23.64 -11.41 5.64
N HIS A 6 23.02 -12.00 4.63
CA HIS A 6 23.15 -11.53 3.26
C HIS A 6 22.44 -10.18 3.17
N THR A 7 23.21 -9.09 3.25
CA THR A 7 22.70 -7.74 3.04
C THR A 7 22.55 -7.54 1.54
N ALA A 8 21.31 -7.64 1.05
CA ALA A 8 21.02 -7.33 -0.34
C ALA A 8 21.42 -5.88 -0.65
N THR A 9 22.08 -5.70 -1.79
CA THR A 9 22.45 -4.39 -2.32
C THR A 9 21.22 -3.62 -2.78
N LYS A 10 21.36 -2.30 -2.93
CA LYS A 10 20.26 -1.45 -3.43
C LYS A 10 19.71 -1.94 -4.78
N THR A 11 20.58 -2.41 -5.67
CA THR A 11 20.19 -2.90 -7.00
C THR A 11 19.34 -4.16 -6.89
N GLU A 12 19.77 -5.15 -6.11
CA GLU A 12 19.01 -6.38 -5.87
C GLU A 12 17.65 -6.10 -5.23
N TRP A 13 17.59 -5.13 -4.31
CA TRP A 13 16.33 -4.66 -3.73
C TRP A 13 15.40 -4.02 -4.77
N MET A 14 15.93 -3.16 -5.64
CA MET A 14 15.12 -2.51 -6.68
C MET A 14 14.58 -3.52 -7.69
N GLU A 15 15.41 -4.46 -8.13
CA GLU A 15 15.00 -5.54 -9.03
C GLU A 15 13.91 -6.42 -8.40
N ALA A 16 14.04 -6.76 -7.12
CA ALA A 16 13.02 -7.53 -6.40
C ALA A 16 11.70 -6.75 -6.25
N ILE A 17 11.75 -5.44 -6.04
CA ILE A 17 10.57 -4.57 -5.96
C ILE A 17 9.89 -4.45 -7.33
N GLU A 18 10.66 -4.28 -8.40
CA GLU A 18 10.12 -4.20 -9.77
C GLU A 18 9.45 -5.51 -10.21
N GLN A 19 9.93 -6.66 -9.72
CA GLN A 19 9.31 -7.95 -9.97
C GLN A 19 7.98 -8.13 -9.24
N GLN A 20 7.71 -7.35 -8.19
CA GLN A 20 6.41 -7.37 -7.53
C GLN A 20 5.40 -6.50 -8.27
N ARG A 21 4.43 -7.15 -8.91
CA ARG A 21 3.28 -6.47 -9.51
C ARG A 21 2.21 -6.23 -8.44
N LEU A 22 2.24 -5.05 -7.84
CA LEU A 22 1.14 -4.57 -7.01
C LEU A 22 0.19 -3.73 -7.87
N GLU A 23 -1.06 -4.18 -7.95
CA GLU A 23 -2.09 -3.43 -8.66
C GLU A 23 -2.41 -2.15 -7.89
N ARG A 24 -2.53 -1.03 -8.62
CA ARG A 24 -2.86 0.29 -8.03
C ARG A 24 -4.13 0.25 -7.18
N SER A 25 -5.10 -0.56 -7.59
CA SER A 25 -6.34 -0.80 -6.84
C SER A 25 -6.08 -1.37 -5.44
N THR A 26 -5.09 -2.26 -5.30
CA THR A 26 -4.70 -2.87 -4.03
C THR A 26 -4.08 -1.82 -3.11
N LEU A 27 -3.19 -0.99 -3.65
CA LEU A 27 -2.58 0.12 -2.91
C LEU A 27 -3.61 1.13 -2.46
N ASN A 28 -4.53 1.51 -3.34
CA ASN A 28 -5.56 2.47 -3.00
C ASN A 28 -6.48 1.94 -1.89
N ARG A 29 -6.84 0.64 -1.90
CA ARG A 29 -7.62 0.03 -0.82
C ARG A 29 -6.85 0.03 0.50
N LEU A 30 -5.55 -0.27 0.48
CA LEU A 30 -4.70 -0.22 1.67
C LEU A 30 -4.66 1.18 2.29
N ILE A 31 -4.51 2.21 1.46
CA ILE A 31 -4.49 3.61 1.91
C ILE A 31 -5.83 3.99 2.54
N ILE A 32 -6.96 3.67 1.90
CA ILE A 32 -8.27 4.00 2.46
C ILE A 32 -8.52 3.26 3.78
N ASN A 33 -8.20 1.96 3.85
CA ASN A 33 -8.36 1.19 5.08
C ASN A 33 -7.60 1.82 6.26
N TYR A 34 -6.36 2.28 6.01
CA TYR A 34 -5.58 3.00 7.02
C TYR A 34 -6.27 4.30 7.44
N LEU A 35 -6.67 5.14 6.47
CA LEU A 35 -7.29 6.43 6.75
C LEU A 35 -8.59 6.28 7.56
N VAL A 36 -9.40 5.26 7.27
CA VAL A 36 -10.63 5.01 8.03
C VAL A 36 -10.33 4.46 9.42
N THR A 37 -9.38 3.53 9.54
CA THR A 37 -9.00 2.91 10.83
C THR A 37 -8.48 3.96 11.82
N GLU A 38 -7.68 4.90 11.34
CA GLU A 38 -7.13 5.99 12.16
C GLU A 38 -8.12 7.14 12.37
N GLY A 39 -9.33 7.07 11.80
CA GLY A 39 -10.38 8.08 11.96
C GLY A 39 -10.20 9.35 11.10
N PHE A 40 -9.33 9.32 10.09
CA PHE A 40 -9.10 10.43 9.16
C PHE A 40 -10.18 10.52 8.07
N LYS A 41 -11.42 10.77 8.49
CA LYS A 41 -12.60 10.76 7.61
C LYS A 41 -12.45 11.66 6.37
N GLU A 42 -12.10 12.93 6.55
CA GLU A 42 -12.00 13.86 5.42
C GLU A 42 -10.89 13.48 4.42
N ALA A 43 -9.80 12.90 4.92
CA ALA A 43 -8.72 12.42 4.07
C ALA A 43 -9.14 11.17 3.29
N ALA A 44 -9.87 10.25 3.93
CA ALA A 44 -10.42 9.06 3.27
C ALA A 44 -11.41 9.44 2.15
N GLU A 45 -12.30 10.40 2.40
CA GLU A 45 -13.28 10.89 1.43
C GLU A 45 -12.61 11.53 0.22
N LYS A 46 -11.67 12.47 0.44
CA LYS A 46 -10.93 13.12 -0.66
C LYS A 46 -10.09 12.14 -1.46
N PHE A 47 -9.40 11.22 -0.77
CA PHE A 47 -8.59 10.22 -1.46
C PHE A 47 -9.46 9.29 -2.31
N ALA A 48 -10.62 8.86 -1.80
CA ALA A 48 -11.53 8.00 -2.54
C ALA A 48 -12.09 8.69 -3.79
N GLU A 49 -12.43 9.97 -3.69
CA GLU A 49 -12.84 10.80 -4.84
C GLU A 49 -11.74 10.88 -5.90
N GLU A 50 -10.52 11.25 -5.51
CA GLU A 50 -9.36 11.35 -6.42
C GLU A 50 -8.96 10.00 -7.02
N ALA A 51 -9.11 8.91 -6.26
CA ALA A 51 -8.79 7.56 -6.68
C ALA A 51 -9.92 6.87 -7.50
N GLY A 52 -11.10 7.49 -7.60
CA GLY A 52 -12.27 6.91 -8.26
C GLY A 52 -12.83 5.68 -7.55
N ILE A 53 -12.74 5.62 -6.21
CA ILE A 53 -13.16 4.49 -5.39
C ILE A 53 -14.45 4.82 -4.67
N SER A 54 -15.42 3.90 -4.73
CA SER A 54 -16.62 4.00 -3.92
C SER A 54 -16.36 3.48 -2.50
N LEU A 55 -16.55 4.34 -1.51
CA LEU A 55 -16.46 3.97 -0.09
C LEU A 55 -17.58 3.01 0.36
N ASN A 56 -18.66 2.86 -0.42
CA ASN A 56 -19.79 2.00 -0.08
C ASN A 56 -19.46 0.50 -0.04
N ASN A 57 -18.32 0.09 -0.63
CA ASN A 57 -17.87 -1.31 -0.70
C ASN A 57 -16.64 -1.59 0.17
N ILE A 58 -16.30 -0.67 1.08
CA ILE A 58 -15.23 -0.88 2.04
C ILE A 58 -15.90 -1.41 3.30
N ASP A 59 -16.06 -2.74 3.33
CA ASP A 59 -16.41 -3.45 4.55
C ASP A 59 -15.30 -3.18 5.59
N LEU A 60 -15.65 -2.35 6.57
CA LEU A 60 -14.89 -2.11 7.80
C LEU A 60 -15.23 -3.21 8.81
#